data_AF-A0A8T6BME6-F1
#
_entry.id   AF-A0A8T6BME6-F1
#
_cell.length_a   1.000
_cell.length_b   1.000
_cell.length_c   1.000
_cell.angle_alpha   90.00
_cell.angle_beta   90.00
_cell.angle_gamma   90.00
#
_symmetry.space_group_name_H-M   'P 1'
#
loop_
_entity.id
_entity.type
_entity.pdbx_description
1 polymer ?
#
loop_
_entity_poly.entity_id
_entity_poly.type
_entity_poly.pdbx_seq_one_letter_code
_entity_poly.pdbx_strand_id
1 'polypeptide(L)'
;MSPVLTQHVSQPITLDEQTQKMKRHLLQDIRRSAYVYRVDCGGCNACEIEIFAAITPVFDAERFGIKVVSSPRHADILLFTGAVT
;
A
#
# COMPACT_ATOMS: atom_id res chain seq x y z
N MET A 1 20.87 -27.68 12.65
CA MET A 1 19.39 -27.69 12.57
C MET A 1 18.92 -26.25 12.59
N SER A 2 18.74 -25.65 11.41
CA SER A 2 18.21 -24.28 11.30
C SER A 2 16.69 -24.32 11.49
N PRO A 3 16.06 -23.40 12.25
CA PRO A 3 14.62 -23.40 12.41
C PRO A 3 13.98 -23.14 11.04
N VAL A 4 12.99 -23.97 10.70
CA VAL A 4 12.17 -23.77 9.50
C VAL A 4 11.34 -22.51 9.73
N LEU A 5 11.82 -21.38 9.20
CA LEU A 5 11.02 -20.16 9.11
C LEU A 5 9.81 -20.50 8.22
N THR A 6 8.64 -20.61 8.83
CA THR A 6 7.35 -20.90 8.16
C THR A 6 6.84 -19.69 7.36
N GLN A 7 7.66 -18.65 7.22
CA GLN A 7 7.30 -17.36 6.65
C GLN A 7 8.19 -17.10 5.43
N HIS A 8 7.56 -16.72 4.31
CA HIS A 8 8.29 -16.27 3.12
C HIS A 8 9.07 -15.00 3.46
N VAL A 9 10.40 -15.09 3.52
CA VAL A 9 11.26 -13.92 3.70
C VAL A 9 11.35 -13.19 2.35
N SER A 10 11.02 -11.90 2.34
CA SER A 10 11.20 -11.06 1.15
C SER A 10 12.67 -11.02 0.77
N GLN A 11 13.03 -11.63 -0.37
CA GLN A 11 14.37 -11.48 -0.92
C GLN A 11 14.47 -10.11 -1.60
N PRO A 12 15.45 -9.26 -1.22
CA PRO A 12 15.63 -7.98 -1.88
C PRO A 12 16.06 -8.22 -3.33
N ILE A 13 15.31 -7.65 -4.27
CA ILE A 13 15.64 -7.69 -5.69
C ILE A 13 16.74 -6.65 -5.95
N THR A 14 17.88 -7.07 -6.50
CA THR A 14 18.93 -6.15 -6.94
C THR A 14 18.52 -5.49 -8.25
N LEU A 15 18.36 -4.17 -8.24
CA LEU A 15 18.00 -3.39 -9.41
C LEU A 15 19.26 -2.95 -10.16
N ASP A 16 19.27 -3.19 -11.47
CA ASP A 16 20.27 -2.65 -12.39
C ASP A 16 20.19 -1.11 -12.46
N GLU A 17 21.28 -0.46 -12.87
CA GLU A 17 21.39 0.99 -12.90
C GLU A 17 20.36 1.66 -13.83
N GLN A 18 20.03 1.02 -14.95
CA GLN A 18 19.04 1.56 -15.90
C GLN A 18 17.64 1.55 -15.30
N THR A 19 17.23 0.43 -14.68
CA THR A 19 15.95 0.34 -13.96
C THR A 19 15.86 1.36 -12.83
N GLN A 20 16.95 1.60 -12.09
CA GLN A 20 16.98 2.64 -11.06
C GLN A 20 16.76 4.05 -11.63
N LYS A 21 17.37 4.35 -12.79
CA LYS A 21 17.20 5.64 -13.48
C LYS A 21 15.76 5.83 -13.95
N MET A 22 15.16 4.82 -14.59
CA MET A 22 13.76 4.85 -15.02
C MET A 22 12.81 5.01 -13.83
N LYS A 23 13.03 4.29 -12.73
CA LYS A 23 12.24 4.42 -11.50
C LYS A 23 12.25 5.86 -10.97
N ARG A 24 13.42 6.52 -10.96
CA ARG A 24 13.53 7.92 -10.51
C ARG A 24 12.72 8.88 -11.38
N HIS A 25 12.76 8.71 -12.70
CA HIS A 25 11.96 9.51 -13.62
C HIS A 25 10.46 9.31 -13.38
N LEU A 26 10.00 8.06 -13.31
CA LEU A 26 8.60 7.73 -13.06
C LEU A 26 8.08 8.35 -11.75
N LEU A 27 8.88 8.32 -10.68
CA LEU A 27 8.51 8.91 -9.39
C LEU A 27 8.41 10.45 -9.45
N GLN A 28 9.16 11.11 -10.33
CA GLN A 28 9.04 12.56 -10.55
C GLN A 28 7.75 12.94 -11.29
N ASP A 29 7.22 12.03 -12.11
CA ASP A 29 5.96 12.20 -12.83
C ASP A 29 4.75 11.93 -11.92
N ILE A 30 4.75 10.82 -11.18
CA ILE A 30 3.65 10.41 -10.29
C ILE A 30 3.52 11.35 -9.08
N ARG A 31 4.65 11.86 -8.54
CA ARG A 31 4.69 12.78 -7.39
C ARG A 31 3.86 12.29 -6.18
N ARG A 32 2.81 13.03 -5.82
CA ARG A 32 1.91 12.79 -4.69
C ARG A 32 0.55 12.34 -5.21
N SER A 33 0.55 11.25 -5.96
CA SER A 33 -0.65 10.65 -6.55
C SER A 33 -0.66 9.18 -6.20
N ALA A 34 -1.19 8.86 -5.02
CA ALA A 34 -1.23 7.49 -4.49
C ALA A 34 -2.68 7.04 -4.32
N TYR A 35 -3.10 6.08 -5.15
CA TYR A 35 -4.46 5.55 -5.13
C TYR A 35 -4.46 4.22 -4.36
N VAL A 36 -5.19 4.17 -3.26
CA VAL A 36 -5.18 3.05 -2.31
C VAL A 36 -6.50 2.30 -2.36
N TYR A 37 -6.44 0.98 -2.48
CA TYR A 37 -7.59 0.10 -2.32
C TYR A 37 -7.44 -0.75 -1.06
N ARG A 38 -8.41 -0.67 -0.16
CA ARG A 38 -8.45 -1.50 1.04
C ARG A 38 -8.90 -2.92 0.69
N VAL A 39 -8.26 -3.90 1.31
CA VAL A 39 -8.63 -5.31 1.19
C VAL A 39 -8.81 -5.86 2.60
N ASP A 40 -10.07 -6.08 2.97
CA ASP A 40 -10.40 -6.77 4.21
C ASP A 40 -10.24 -8.28 4.02
N CYS A 41 -9.38 -8.89 4.83
CA CYS A 41 -9.06 -10.31 4.79
C CYS A 41 -9.67 -11.13 5.92
N GLY A 42 -10.54 -10.55 6.75
CA GLY A 42 -11.06 -11.19 7.97
C GLY A 42 -10.92 -10.30 9.20
N GLY A 43 -11.02 -8.99 9.04
CA GLY A 43 -10.87 -8.00 10.10
C GLY A 43 -12.08 -7.90 11.03
N CYS A 44 -11.88 -7.22 12.16
CA CYS A 44 -12.96 -6.88 13.11
C CYS A 44 -13.61 -5.52 12.82
N ASN A 45 -13.42 -4.97 11.63
CA ASN A 45 -13.81 -3.61 11.22
C ASN A 45 -13.07 -2.45 11.91
N ALA A 46 -12.19 -2.72 12.90
CA ALA A 46 -11.45 -1.66 13.59
C ALA A 46 -10.49 -0.92 12.64
N CYS A 47 -9.71 -1.65 11.84
CA CYS A 47 -8.79 -1.06 10.87
C CYS A 47 -9.53 -0.26 9.78
N GLU A 48 -10.71 -0.71 9.38
CA GLU A 48 -11.55 -0.06 8.39
C GLU A 48 -12.07 1.28 8.90
N ILE A 49 -12.51 1.34 10.16
CA ILE A 49 -12.91 2.59 10.81
C ILE A 49 -11.76 3.59 10.82
N GLU A 50 -10.55 3.16 11.16
CA GLU A 50 -9.35 4.01 11.16
C GLU A 50 -8.97 4.49 9.75
N ILE A 51 -9.09 3.63 8.73
CA ILE A 51 -8.86 4.00 7.32
C ILE A 51 -9.85 5.08 6.89
N PHE A 52 -11.14 4.95 7.26
CA PHE A 52 -12.13 5.97 6.95
C PHE A 52 -11.94 7.24 7.77
N ALA A 53 -11.49 7.13 9.04
CA ALA A 53 -11.13 8.28 9.86
C ALA A 53 -9.98 9.09 9.24
N ALA A 54 -8.98 8.43 8.68
CA ALA A 54 -7.82 9.07 8.06
C ALA A 54 -8.18 10.00 6.87
N ILE A 55 -9.31 9.75 6.18
CA ILE A 55 -9.78 10.59 5.07
C ILE A 55 -10.83 11.63 5.52
N THR A 56 -11.16 11.69 6.80
CA THR A 56 -12.03 12.76 7.33
C THR A 56 -11.29 14.09 7.40
N PRO A 57 -11.99 15.24 7.43
CA PRO A 57 -11.36 16.56 7.50
C PRO A 57 -10.42 16.78 8.70
N VAL A 58 -10.53 15.97 9.76
CA VAL A 58 -9.67 16.07 10.95
C VAL A 58 -8.24 15.61 10.65
N PHE A 59 -8.09 14.53 9.87
CA PHE A 59 -6.79 13.93 9.54
C PHE A 59 -6.37 14.17 8.08
N ASP A 60 -7.33 14.32 7.18
CA ASP A 60 -7.21 14.70 5.76
C ASP A 60 -5.99 14.13 5.04
N ALA A 61 -5.99 12.81 4.84
CA ALA A 61 -4.98 12.13 4.04
C ALA A 61 -4.95 12.59 2.57
N GLU A 62 -6.07 13.12 2.04
CA GLU A 62 -6.14 13.58 0.65
C GLU A 62 -5.22 14.78 0.39
N ARG A 63 -4.93 15.62 1.40
CA ARG A 63 -3.93 16.71 1.31
C ARG A 63 -2.53 16.22 0.95
N PHE A 64 -2.19 14.97 1.28
CA PHE A 64 -0.92 14.35 0.90
C PHE A 64 -0.96 13.66 -0.46
N GLY A 65 -2.11 13.70 -1.16
CA GLY A 65 -2.32 13.06 -2.45
C GLY A 65 -2.64 11.57 -2.34
N ILE A 66 -3.12 11.12 -1.18
CA ILE A 66 -3.54 9.74 -0.93
C ILE A 66 -5.05 9.68 -1.08
N LYS A 67 -5.54 8.87 -2.01
CA LYS A 67 -6.97 8.73 -2.29
C LYS A 67 -7.40 7.28 -2.17
N VAL A 68 -8.44 7.01 -1.39
CA VAL A 68 -9.04 5.67 -1.32
C VAL A 68 -9.96 5.45 -2.51
N VAL A 69 -9.75 4.37 -3.27
CA VAL A 69 -10.57 4.01 -4.44
C VAL A 69 -11.47 2.81 -4.16
N SER A 70 -12.53 2.69 -4.96
CA SER A 70 -13.55 1.63 -4.83
C SER A 70 -13.27 0.37 -5.65
N SER A 71 -12.24 0.37 -6.49
CA SER A 71 -11.91 -0.78 -7.34
C SER A 71 -10.39 -0.98 -7.39
N PRO A 72 -9.91 -2.23 -7.23
CA PRO A 72 -8.49 -2.54 -7.28
C PRO A 72 -7.86 -2.23 -8.64
N ARG A 73 -8.66 -2.17 -9.72
CA ARG A 73 -8.19 -1.80 -11.06
C ARG A 73 -7.71 -0.34 -11.16
N HIS A 74 -8.11 0.51 -10.22
CA HIS A 74 -7.73 1.93 -10.20
C HIS A 74 -6.71 2.23 -9.10
N ALA A 75 -6.19 1.19 -8.43
CA ALA A 75 -5.32 1.34 -7.28
C ALA A 75 -3.87 1.12 -7.66
N ASP A 76 -2.99 1.92 -7.08
CA ASP A 76 -1.54 1.73 -7.12
C ASP A 76 -1.07 0.89 -5.93
N ILE A 77 -1.82 0.95 -4.82
CA ILE A 77 -1.47 0.33 -3.54
C ILE A 77 -2.64 -0.50 -3.03
N LEU A 78 -2.35 -1.73 -2.61
CA LEU A 78 -3.27 -2.58 -1.86
C LEU A 78 -2.95 -2.48 -0.36
N LEU A 79 -3.95 -2.12 0.43
CA LEU A 79 -3.86 -2.04 1.88
C LEU A 79 -4.65 -3.18 2.50
N PHE A 80 -3.94 -4.21 2.96
CA PHE A 80 -4.54 -5.40 3.58
C PHE A 80 -4.80 -5.18 5.07
N THR A 81 -5.96 -5.63 5.55
CA THR A 81 -6.39 -5.54 6.95
C THR A 81 -6.90 -6.88 7.45
N GLY A 82 -6.75 -7.11 8.77
CA GLY A 82 -7.17 -8.36 9.41
C GLY A 82 -6.21 -9.53 9.21
N ALA A 83 -6.51 -10.65 9.85
CA ALA A 83 -5.83 -11.92 9.60
C ALA A 83 -6.45 -12.58 8.36
N VAL A 84 -5.63 -13.18 7.50
CA VAL A 84 -6.12 -13.89 6.30
C VAL A 84 -6.85 -15.15 6.74
N THR A 85 -8.19 -15.14 6.64
CA THR A 85 -9.08 -16.25 7.01
C THR A 85 -9.85 -16.81 5.82
#